data_AF-A0A143HCH3-F1
#
_entry.id   AF-A0A143HCH3-F1
#
_cell.length_a   1.000
_cell.length_b   1.000
_cell.length_c   1.000
_cell.angle_alpha   90.00
_cell.angle_beta   90.00
_cell.angle_gamma   90.00
#
_symmetry.space_group_name_H-M   'P 1'
#
loop_
_entity.id
_entity.type
_entity.pdbx_description
1 polymer ?
#
loop_
_entity_poly.entity_id
_entity_poly.type
_entity_poly.pdbx_seq_one_letter_code
_entity_poly.pdbx_strand_id
1 'polypeptide(L)'
;MSTSIQVQTILNSMIQSLKTVLPNDVHVSAPSISKEPYEQSEIGVLIGMVGDLKGRIIIDSSPETFSTISEAMFGMKLEGEMLESFTGEFGNMIAGNLCTYVAAQQLVLDITPPTVMVGHTKLLGYNQAIILPVDIDAIGKLTILLAMDPS
;
A
#
# COMPACT_ATOMS: atom_id res chain seq x y z
N MET A 1 13.20 -16.95 -9.90
CA MET A 1 13.75 -16.01 -8.89
C MET A 1 13.59 -16.63 -7.51
N SER A 2 14.41 -16.26 -6.51
CA SER A 2 14.12 -16.64 -5.12
C SER A 2 13.02 -15.74 -4.54
N THR A 3 12.29 -16.22 -3.53
CA THR A 3 11.23 -15.45 -2.85
C THR A 3 11.74 -14.13 -2.30
N SER A 4 12.98 -14.09 -1.78
CA SER A 4 13.58 -12.85 -1.28
C SER A 4 13.78 -11.80 -2.38
N ILE A 5 14.12 -12.22 -3.60
CA ILE A 5 14.29 -11.29 -4.74
C ILE A 5 12.92 -10.78 -5.20
N GLN A 6 11.91 -11.66 -5.25
CA GLN A 6 10.53 -11.28 -5.61
C GLN A 6 9.98 -10.24 -4.63
N VAL A 7 10.12 -10.50 -3.33
CA VAL A 7 9.70 -9.57 -2.26
C VAL A 7 10.40 -8.23 -2.37
N GLN A 8 11.73 -8.22 -2.56
CA GLN A 8 12.49 -6.98 -2.72
C GLN A 8 12.07 -6.21 -3.98
N THR A 9 11.79 -6.92 -5.07
CA THR A 9 11.32 -6.34 -6.33
C THR A 9 9.96 -5.67 -6.14
N ILE A 10 9.03 -6.32 -5.45
CA ILE A 10 7.69 -5.78 -5.15
C ILE A 10 7.80 -4.55 -4.25
N LEU A 11 8.61 -4.60 -3.18
CA LEU A 11 8.80 -3.45 -2.28
C LEU A 11 9.41 -2.25 -3.01
N ASN A 12 10.44 -2.46 -3.83
CA ASN A 12 11.06 -1.39 -4.61
C ASN A 12 10.08 -0.78 -5.63
N SER A 13 9.31 -1.64 -6.30
CA SER A 13 8.28 -1.22 -7.27
C SER A 13 7.14 -0.45 -6.58
N MET A 14 6.78 -0.84 -5.36
CA MET A 14 5.80 -0.14 -4.54
C MET A 14 6.30 1.25 -4.13
N ILE A 15 7.56 1.37 -3.71
CA ILE A 15 8.18 2.67 -3.41
C ILE A 15 8.19 3.56 -4.65
N GLN A 16 8.54 3.01 -5.81
CA GLN A 16 8.51 3.75 -7.08
C GLN A 16 7.10 4.20 -7.45
N SER A 17 6.10 3.34 -7.24
CA SER A 17 4.69 3.65 -7.44
C SER A 17 4.22 4.82 -6.56
N LEU A 18 4.53 4.77 -5.27
CA LEU A 18 4.26 5.87 -4.33
C LEU A 18 4.87 7.18 -4.80
N LYS A 19 6.14 7.18 -5.20
CA LYS A 19 6.84 8.37 -5.72
C LYS A 19 6.30 8.88 -7.05
N THR A 20 5.63 8.02 -7.82
CA THR A 20 5.02 8.42 -9.11
C THR A 20 3.67 9.09 -8.88
N VAL A 21 2.91 8.59 -7.91
CA VAL A 21 1.54 9.04 -7.63
C VAL A 21 1.51 10.24 -6.69
N LEU A 22 2.36 10.25 -5.66
CA LEU A 22 2.38 11.31 -4.67
C LEU A 22 3.14 12.53 -5.22
N PRO A 23 2.56 13.74 -5.08
CA PRO A 23 3.21 14.97 -5.57
C PRO A 23 4.37 15.44 -4.68
N ASN A 24 4.42 15.00 -3.43
CA ASN A 24 5.40 15.39 -2.43
C ASN A 24 6.53 14.37 -2.32
N ASP A 25 7.67 14.79 -1.77
CA ASP A 25 8.80 13.91 -1.50
C ASP A 25 8.41 12.81 -0.49
N VAL A 26 8.80 11.58 -0.84
CA VAL A 26 8.48 10.36 -0.09
C VAL A 26 9.75 9.79 0.54
N HIS A 27 9.78 9.77 1.86
CA HIS A 27 10.86 9.23 2.68
C HIS A 27 10.48 7.86 3.23
N VAL A 28 11.22 6.84 2.83
CA VAL A 28 10.94 5.44 3.20
C VAL A 28 11.91 4.99 4.28
N SER A 29 11.37 4.54 5.41
CA SER A 29 12.17 4.01 6.52
C SER A 29 12.53 2.54 6.31
N ALA A 30 13.47 2.04 7.12
CA ALA A 30 13.87 0.64 7.06
C ALA A 30 12.66 -0.30 7.28
N PRO A 31 12.50 -1.34 6.45
CA PRO A 31 11.41 -2.30 6.62
C PRO A 31 11.61 -3.12 7.90
N SER A 32 10.50 -3.51 8.51
CA SER A 32 10.47 -4.41 9.66
C SER A 32 9.58 -5.61 9.39
N ILE A 33 9.78 -6.69 10.15
CA ILE A 33 8.96 -7.90 10.05
C ILE A 33 7.90 -7.85 11.15
N SER A 34 6.66 -8.07 10.77
CA SER A 34 5.54 -8.29 11.69
C SER A 34 4.95 -9.68 11.51
N LYS A 35 4.41 -10.21 12.61
CA LYS A 35 3.52 -11.38 12.60
C LYS A 35 2.07 -10.92 12.70
N GLU A 36 1.16 -11.82 12.40
CA GLU A 36 -0.26 -11.59 12.64
C GLU A 36 -0.60 -11.51 14.14
N PRO A 37 -1.67 -10.78 14.52
CA PRO A 37 -2.49 -9.91 13.66
C PRO A 37 -1.80 -8.57 13.38
N TYR A 38 -2.12 -7.97 12.22
CA TYR A 38 -1.91 -6.53 12.02
C TYR A 38 -3.21 -5.81 12.37
N GLU A 39 -3.11 -4.78 13.20
CA GLU A 39 -4.26 -3.96 13.58
C GLU A 39 -4.28 -2.70 12.72
N GLN A 40 -5.18 -2.67 11.76
CA GLN A 40 -5.52 -1.47 10.99
C GLN A 40 -6.50 -0.65 11.83
N SER A 41 -6.24 0.65 12.01
CA SER A 41 -6.93 1.45 13.02
C SER A 41 -8.04 2.34 12.48
N GLU A 42 -7.80 3.02 11.36
CA GLU A 42 -8.69 4.10 10.92
C GLU A 42 -9.15 3.98 9.46
N ILE A 43 -8.26 4.07 8.48
CA ILE A 43 -8.63 3.87 7.08
C ILE A 43 -7.45 3.31 6.28
N GLY A 44 -7.75 2.42 5.33
CA GLY A 44 -6.71 1.90 4.45
C GLY A 44 -7.26 1.22 3.21
N VAL A 45 -6.35 0.75 2.38
CA VAL A 45 -6.66 0.02 1.16
C VAL A 45 -6.00 -1.35 1.21
N LEU A 46 -6.76 -2.40 0.95
CA LEU A 46 -6.27 -3.76 0.76
C LEU A 46 -6.30 -4.12 -0.72
N ILE A 47 -5.18 -4.63 -1.22
CA ILE A 47 -5.02 -5.14 -2.58
C ILE A 47 -4.51 -6.58 -2.50
N GLY A 48 -5.27 -7.53 -3.01
CA GLY A 48 -4.81 -8.91 -3.14
C GLY A 48 -3.81 -9.04 -4.28
N MET A 49 -2.86 -9.96 -4.13
CA MET A 49 -1.84 -10.26 -5.13
C MET A 49 -1.76 -11.76 -5.38
N VAL A 50 -1.67 -12.15 -6.65
CA VAL A 50 -1.49 -13.53 -7.09
C VAL A 50 -0.49 -13.59 -8.25
N GLY A 51 0.08 -14.78 -8.53
CA GLY A 51 1.11 -14.98 -9.54
C GLY A 51 2.39 -15.51 -8.92
N ASP A 52 3.51 -14.88 -9.23
CA ASP A 52 4.84 -15.25 -8.72
C ASP A 52 4.98 -15.11 -7.20
N LEU A 53 4.18 -14.23 -6.60
CA LEU A 53 4.00 -14.13 -5.16
C LEU A 53 2.50 -14.02 -4.85
N LYS A 54 2.05 -14.78 -3.86
CA LYS A 54 0.67 -14.73 -3.37
C LYS A 54 0.59 -14.05 -2.01
N GLY A 55 -0.30 -13.09 -1.88
CA GLY A 55 -0.45 -12.35 -0.64
C GLY A 55 -1.31 -11.10 -0.79
N ARG A 56 -1.04 -10.10 0.04
CA ARG A 56 -1.80 -8.85 0.12
C ARG A 56 -0.87 -7.68 0.35
N ILE A 57 -1.17 -6.56 -0.29
CA ILE A 57 -0.62 -5.25 0.04
C ILE A 57 -1.70 -4.48 0.79
N ILE A 58 -1.32 -3.84 1.88
CA ILE A 58 -2.16 -2.88 2.58
C ILE A 58 -1.46 -1.54 2.60
N ILE A 59 -2.20 -0.48 2.28
CA ILE A 59 -1.81 0.91 2.45
C ILE A 59 -2.67 1.47 3.58
N ASP A 60 -2.08 1.74 4.73
CA ASP A 60 -2.81 2.10 5.95
C ASP A 60 -2.36 3.45 6.50
N SER A 61 -3.31 4.26 6.97
CA SER A 61 -3.06 5.57 7.58
C SER A 61 -4.31 6.12 8.29
N SER A 62 -4.25 7.39 8.68
CA SER A 62 -5.38 8.17 9.21
C SER A 62 -6.17 8.84 8.08
N PRO A 63 -7.46 9.16 8.31
CA PRO A 63 -8.27 9.96 7.40
C PRO A 63 -7.65 11.33 7.14
N GLU A 64 -7.03 11.95 8.14
CA GLU A 64 -6.34 13.25 7.96
C GLU A 64 -5.20 13.16 6.96
N THR A 65 -4.43 12.06 6.97
CA THR A 65 -3.33 11.87 6.02
C THR A 65 -3.88 11.70 4.61
N PHE A 66 -4.88 10.83 4.40
CA PHE A 66 -5.50 10.69 3.08
C PHE A 66 -6.20 11.97 2.61
N SER A 67 -6.83 12.72 3.52
CA SER A 67 -7.45 14.00 3.23
C SER A 67 -6.42 15.02 2.76
N THR A 68 -5.26 15.09 3.43
CA THR A 68 -4.16 15.97 3.03
C THR A 68 -3.51 15.52 1.71
N ILE A 69 -3.43 14.21 1.43
CA ILE A 69 -3.03 13.71 0.10
C ILE A 69 -4.02 14.18 -0.97
N SER A 70 -5.33 14.08 -0.70
CA SER A 70 -6.36 14.53 -1.65
C SER A 70 -6.25 16.04 -1.94
N GLU A 71 -5.90 16.85 -0.93
CA GLU A 71 -5.64 18.28 -1.09
C GLU A 71 -4.40 18.53 -1.96
N ALA A 72 -3.30 17.81 -1.73
CA ALA A 72 -2.10 17.95 -2.54
C ALA A 72 -2.32 17.55 -4.00
N MET A 73 -3.22 16.59 -4.27
CA MET A 73 -3.49 16.10 -5.63
C MET A 73 -4.58 16.90 -6.36
N PHE A 74 -5.64 17.32 -5.66
CA PHE A 74 -6.83 17.92 -6.26
C PHE A 74 -7.11 19.37 -5.82
N GLY A 75 -6.31 19.89 -4.88
CA GLY A 75 -6.44 21.26 -4.37
C GLY A 75 -7.52 21.45 -3.31
N MET A 76 -8.11 20.37 -2.79
CA MET A 76 -9.08 20.43 -1.69
C MET A 76 -9.03 19.18 -0.81
N LYS A 77 -9.24 19.35 0.50
CA LYS A 77 -9.41 18.24 1.44
C LYS A 77 -10.74 17.52 1.19
N LEU A 78 -10.69 16.20 1.10
CA LEU A 78 -11.85 15.33 1.03
C LEU A 78 -12.16 14.72 2.40
N GLU A 79 -13.44 14.48 2.66
CA GLU A 79 -13.96 13.91 3.91
C GLU A 79 -15.11 12.94 3.63
N GLY A 80 -15.49 12.12 4.63
CA GLY A 80 -16.62 11.19 4.56
C GLY A 80 -16.53 10.23 3.37
N GLU A 81 -17.67 9.98 2.72
CA GLU A 81 -17.77 9.04 1.58
C GLU A 81 -16.87 9.43 0.39
N MET A 82 -16.60 10.73 0.19
CA MET A 82 -15.69 11.19 -0.86
C MET A 82 -14.24 10.82 -0.54
N LEU A 83 -13.84 10.87 0.74
CA LEU A 83 -12.51 10.44 1.17
C LEU A 83 -12.34 8.92 1.02
N GLU A 84 -13.37 8.15 1.36
CA GLU A 84 -13.37 6.69 1.16
C GLU A 84 -13.20 6.34 -0.33
N SER A 85 -13.96 7.01 -1.20
CA SER A 85 -13.87 6.84 -2.66
C SER A 85 -12.49 7.22 -3.18
N PHE A 86 -11.96 8.37 -2.75
CA PHE A 86 -10.60 8.80 -3.10
C PHE A 86 -9.54 7.79 -2.63
N THR A 87 -9.68 7.25 -1.43
CA THR A 87 -8.74 6.26 -0.87
C THR A 87 -8.71 5.01 -1.75
N GLY A 88 -9.86 4.54 -2.23
CA GLY A 88 -9.95 3.45 -3.20
C GLY A 88 -9.24 3.76 -4.53
N GLU A 89 -9.50 4.93 -5.11
CA GLU A 89 -8.84 5.37 -6.36
C GLU A 89 -7.33 5.55 -6.18
N PHE A 90 -6.90 6.13 -5.06
CA PHE A 90 -5.48 6.24 -4.71
C PHE A 90 -4.82 4.85 -4.68
N GLY A 91 -5.46 3.88 -4.02
CA GLY A 91 -5.02 2.49 -4.03
C GLY A 91 -4.96 1.89 -5.43
N ASN A 92 -5.97 2.15 -6.27
CA ASN A 92 -6.03 1.68 -7.65
C ASN A 92 -4.86 2.20 -8.49
N MET A 93 -4.55 3.50 -8.39
CA MET A 93 -3.43 4.11 -9.12
C MET A 93 -2.08 3.54 -8.67
N ILE A 94 -1.90 3.36 -7.36
CA ILE A 94 -0.68 2.76 -6.81
C ILE A 94 -0.53 1.31 -7.30
N ALA A 95 -1.60 0.54 -7.31
CA ALA A 95 -1.60 -0.85 -7.73
C ALA A 95 -1.33 -1.00 -9.24
N GLY A 96 -1.92 -0.15 -10.08
CA GLY A 96 -1.68 -0.16 -11.53
C GLY A 96 -0.21 0.16 -11.88
N ASN A 97 0.36 1.17 -11.23
CA ASN A 97 1.79 1.49 -11.38
C ASN A 97 2.69 0.37 -10.85
N LEU A 98 2.33 -0.24 -9.71
CA LEU A 98 3.05 -1.39 -9.17
C LEU A 98 3.13 -2.53 -10.20
N CYS A 99 1.99 -2.93 -10.80
CA CYS A 99 1.95 -3.97 -11.83
C CYS A 99 2.85 -3.64 -13.03
N THR A 100 2.87 -2.38 -13.45
CA THR A 100 3.74 -1.93 -14.54
C THR A 100 5.23 -2.09 -14.19
N TYR A 101 5.62 -1.69 -12.98
CA TYR A 101 7.01 -1.73 -12.53
C TYR A 101 7.52 -3.14 -12.23
N VAL A 102 6.69 -4.02 -11.65
CA VAL A 102 7.07 -5.43 -11.44
C VAL A 102 7.18 -6.20 -12.76
N ALA A 103 6.30 -5.92 -13.73
CA ALA A 103 6.36 -6.54 -15.06
C ALA A 103 7.66 -6.17 -15.79
N ALA A 104 8.14 -4.92 -15.65
CA ALA A 104 9.43 -4.49 -16.21
C ALA A 104 10.62 -5.27 -15.63
N GLN A 105 10.48 -5.80 -14.42
CA GLN A 105 11.46 -6.66 -13.73
C GLN A 105 11.25 -8.16 -14.00
N GLN A 106 10.44 -8.50 -15.02
CA GLN A 106 10.07 -9.87 -15.40
C GLN A 106 9.39 -10.68 -14.29
N LEU A 107 8.66 -10.01 -13.38
CA LEU A 107 7.83 -10.64 -12.35
C LEU A 107 6.36 -10.58 -12.78
N VAL A 108 5.66 -11.72 -12.73
CA VAL A 108 4.25 -11.84 -13.08
C VAL A 108 3.41 -11.68 -11.82
N LEU A 109 2.66 -10.59 -11.75
CA LEU A 109 1.78 -10.26 -10.63
C LEU A 109 0.43 -9.79 -11.16
N ASP A 110 -0.63 -10.49 -10.76
CA ASP A 110 -2.01 -10.02 -10.93
C ASP A 110 -2.52 -9.50 -9.59
N ILE A 111 -3.27 -8.41 -9.63
CA ILE A 111 -3.84 -7.75 -8.45
C ILE A 111 -5.36 -7.78 -8.48
N THR A 112 -5.97 -7.80 -7.30
CA THR A 112 -7.41 -7.57 -7.19
C THR A 112 -7.72 -6.08 -7.24
N PRO A 113 -8.96 -5.68 -7.59
CA PRO A 113 -9.42 -4.33 -7.29
C PRO A 113 -9.19 -3.99 -5.80
N PRO A 114 -8.89 -2.71 -5.48
CA PRO A 114 -8.67 -2.28 -4.12
C PRO A 114 -9.95 -2.40 -3.29
N THR A 115 -9.81 -2.86 -2.05
CA THR A 115 -10.86 -2.84 -1.03
C THR A 115 -10.55 -1.77 -0.01
N VAL A 116 -11.41 -0.77 0.13
CA VAL A 116 -11.28 0.25 1.18
C VAL A 116 -11.73 -0.34 2.51
N MET A 117 -10.91 -0.14 3.54
CA MET A 117 -11.17 -0.55 4.92
C MET A 117 -11.35 0.72 5.75
N VAL A 118 -12.44 0.81 6.50
CA VAL A 118 -12.77 1.96 7.35
C VAL A 118 -13.05 1.49 8.76
N GLY A 119 -12.55 2.23 9.75
CA GLY A 119 -12.57 1.86 11.16
C GLY A 119 -11.46 0.89 11.52
N HIS A 120 -11.65 0.17 12.62
CA HIS A 120 -10.67 -0.77 13.13
C HIS A 120 -10.88 -2.17 12.55
N THR A 121 -9.85 -2.71 11.92
CA THR A 121 -9.85 -4.05 11.32
C THR A 121 -8.64 -4.85 11.80
N LYS A 122 -8.86 -6.11 12.19
CA LYS A 122 -7.77 -7.07 12.44
C LYS A 122 -7.51 -7.92 11.21
N LEU A 123 -6.29 -7.85 10.71
CA LEU A 123 -5.84 -8.65 9.58
C LEU A 123 -5.12 -9.91 10.07
N LEU A 124 -5.65 -11.06 9.64
CA LEU A 124 -5.20 -12.41 9.95
C LEU A 124 -5.00 -13.22 8.66
N GLY A 125 -4.38 -14.38 8.77
CA GLY A 125 -4.22 -15.34 7.68
C GLY A 125 -2.93 -15.17 6.89
N TYR A 126 -1.85 -14.72 7.55
CA TYR A 126 -0.53 -14.61 6.94
C TYR A 126 0.57 -15.04 7.93
N ASN A 127 1.61 -15.70 7.44
CA ASN A 127 2.70 -16.18 8.29
C ASN A 127 3.66 -15.06 8.68
N GLN A 128 3.93 -14.17 7.72
CA GLN A 128 4.89 -13.08 7.87
C GLN A 128 4.45 -11.90 7.00
N ALA A 129 4.53 -10.70 7.58
CA ALA A 129 4.36 -9.47 6.84
C ALA A 129 5.59 -8.59 6.97
N ILE A 130 5.85 -7.81 5.92
CA ILE A 130 6.85 -6.75 5.92
C ILE A 130 6.13 -5.43 6.05
N ILE A 131 6.49 -4.67 7.08
CA ILE A 131 6.02 -3.31 7.31
C ILE A 131 7.05 -2.36 6.75
N LEU A 132 6.60 -1.43 5.91
CA LEU A 132 7.40 -0.36 5.35
C LEU A 132 6.78 0.98 5.75
N PRO A 133 7.36 1.67 6.76
CA PRO A 133 6.90 2.99 7.15
C PRO A 133 7.32 4.03 6.10
N VAL A 134 6.38 4.89 5.74
CA VAL A 134 6.55 5.94 4.73
C VAL A 134 6.16 7.27 5.35
N ASP A 135 7.03 8.26 5.25
CA ASP A 135 6.78 9.64 5.64
C ASP A 135 6.71 10.49 4.36
N ILE A 136 5.68 11.32 4.25
CA ILE A 136 5.44 12.16 3.08
C ILE A 136 5.51 13.61 3.54
N ASP A 137 6.42 14.37 2.93
CA ASP A 137 6.72 15.74 3.36
C ASP A 137 5.46 16.62 3.35
N ALA A 138 5.23 17.29 4.48
CA ALA A 138 4.07 18.17 4.75
C ALA A 138 2.69 17.48 4.73
N ILE A 139 2.62 16.16 4.61
CA ILE A 139 1.35 15.40 4.52
C ILE A 139 1.16 14.52 5.76
N GLY A 140 2.10 13.62 6.05
CA GLY A 140 1.94 12.65 7.14
C GLY A 140 2.52 11.29 6.81
N LYS A 141 2.09 10.27 7.56
CA LYS A 141 2.69 8.93 7.52
C LYS A 141 1.75 7.91 6.91
N LEU A 142 2.27 7.10 5.99
CA LEU A 142 1.63 5.88 5.51
C LEU A 142 2.37 4.66 6.04
N THR A 143 1.64 3.58 6.23
CA THR A 143 2.23 2.27 6.47
C THR A 143 1.89 1.37 5.29
N ILE A 144 2.91 0.83 4.64
CA ILE A 144 2.71 -0.23 3.65
C ILE A 144 2.98 -1.58 4.32
N LEU A 145 1.99 -2.46 4.28
CA LEU A 145 2.13 -3.85 4.73
C LEU A 145 2.15 -4.77 3.52
N LEU A 146 3.18 -5.58 3.39
CA LEU A 146 3.23 -6.70 2.44
C LEU A 146 3.08 -8.00 3.22
N ALA A 147 1.87 -8.57 3.24
CA ALA A 147 1.56 -9.81 3.90
C ALA A 147 1.59 -10.97 2.90
N MET A 148 2.38 -12.01 3.18
CA MET A 148 2.49 -13.19 2.30
C MET A 148 1.58 -14.32 2.81
N ASP A 149 0.86 -14.94 1.89
CA ASP A 149 0.03 -16.10 2.21
C ASP A 149 0.91 -17.26 2.74
N PRO A 150 0.39 -18.10 3.65
CA PRO A 150 1.06 -19.32 4.08
C PRO A 150 1.31 -20.24 2.87
N SER A 151 2.54 -20.78 2.78
CA SER A 151 2.94 -21.82 1.82
C SER A 151 2.38 -23.18 2.20
#